data_AF-A0A1I2BBZ8-F1
#
_entry.id   AF-A0A1I2BBZ8-F1
#
_cell.length_a   1.000
_cell.length_b   1.000
_cell.length_c   1.000
_cell.angle_alpha   90.00
_cell.angle_beta   90.00
_cell.angle_gamma   90.00
#
_symmetry.space_group_name_H-M   'P 1'
#
loop_
_entity.id
_entity.type
_entity.pdbx_description
1 polymer ?
#
loop_
_entity_poly.entity_id
_entity_poly.type
_entity_poly.pdbx_seq_one_letter_code
_entity_poly.pdbx_strand_id
1 'polypeptide(L)'
;MASVGLLYVGAVLILNGLMLLGKVDARAAAPLNFFVGGLQVITPTYLIFTAGGDADTILAASGLYLFGFTYLYVGFNLLGGLDGTGLGWFSAFVAACALVFAGLNFGRLDDPAFGVIWLYWAVLWALFWVVLGLKREEWTRFTGLVAVVAGVFTAAVPAFLLLTGVWGDYLTESAIVLAVICLASLALAPRLRGPEPAATQAPAPELRTDDASPSARVDVPAARPGERR
;
A
#
# COMPACT_ATOMS: atom_id res chain seq x y z
N MET A 1 -14.03 11.86 -8.80
CA MET A 1 -13.51 10.47 -8.92
C MET A 1 -12.07 10.35 -8.40
N ALA A 2 -11.11 11.14 -8.89
CA ALA A 2 -9.71 11.07 -8.44
C ALA A 2 -9.51 11.27 -6.92
N SER A 3 -10.24 12.20 -6.29
CA SER A 3 -10.15 12.45 -4.84
C SER A 3 -10.61 11.25 -3.99
N VAL A 4 -11.56 10.46 -4.48
CA VAL A 4 -11.97 9.20 -3.83
C VAL A 4 -10.84 8.18 -3.92
N GLY A 5 -10.21 8.06 -5.09
CA GLY A 5 -9.01 7.23 -5.27
C GLY A 5 -7.90 7.63 -4.30
N LEU A 6 -7.64 8.93 -4.13
CA LEU A 6 -6.66 9.46 -3.19
C LEU A 6 -6.96 9.11 -1.73
N LEU A 7 -8.24 9.15 -1.32
CA LEU A 7 -8.64 8.74 0.03
C LEU A 7 -8.27 7.27 0.30
N TYR A 8 -8.56 6.39 -0.66
CA TYR A 8 -8.23 4.96 -0.55
C TYR A 8 -6.73 4.68 -0.69
N VAL A 9 -5.99 5.49 -1.46
CA VAL A 9 -4.51 5.51 -1.45
C VAL A 9 -4.01 5.78 -0.04
N GLY A 10 -4.61 6.72 0.69
CA GLY A 10 -4.28 6.98 2.08
C GLY A 10 -4.46 5.74 2.96
N ALA A 11 -5.61 5.06 2.83
CA ALA A 11 -5.91 3.85 3.59
C ALA A 11 -4.89 2.72 3.31
N VAL A 12 -4.57 2.46 2.05
CA VAL A 12 -3.63 1.36 1.70
C VAL A 12 -2.19 1.70 2.07
N LEU A 13 -1.76 2.96 1.99
CA LEU A 13 -0.44 3.38 2.47
C LEU A 13 -0.30 3.21 3.98
N ILE A 14 -1.34 3.55 4.75
CA ILE A 14 -1.37 3.31 6.19
C ILE A 14 -1.29 1.81 6.49
N LEU A 15 -2.11 1.00 5.82
CA LEU A 15 -2.13 -0.45 6.04
C LEU A 15 -0.77 -1.11 5.70
N ASN A 16 -0.19 -0.75 4.55
CA ASN A 16 1.12 -1.25 4.13
C ASN A 16 2.24 -0.76 5.05
N GLY A 17 2.15 0.48 5.53
CA GLY A 17 3.10 1.00 6.51
C GLY A 17 3.03 0.26 7.85
N LEU A 18 1.82 -0.03 8.33
CA LEU A 18 1.61 -0.85 9.53
C LEU A 18 2.09 -2.30 9.35
N MET A 19 1.96 -2.86 8.14
CA MET A 19 2.52 -4.15 7.78
C MET A 19 4.05 -4.14 7.88
N LEU A 20 4.73 -3.13 7.32
CA LEU A 20 6.19 -2.99 7.45
C LEU A 20 6.65 -2.77 8.90
N LEU A 21 5.78 -2.22 9.76
CA LEU A 21 6.04 -2.06 11.19
C LEU A 21 5.68 -3.31 12.02
N GLY A 22 5.34 -4.43 11.37
CA GLY A 22 4.98 -5.70 12.02
C GLY A 22 3.66 -5.66 12.79
N LYS A 23 2.80 -4.67 12.55
CA LYS A 23 1.49 -4.52 13.23
C LYS A 23 0.35 -5.23 12.50
N VAL A 24 0.53 -5.51 11.21
CA VAL A 24 -0.45 -6.18 10.35
C VAL A 24 0.26 -7.32 9.63
N ASP A 25 -0.35 -8.50 9.61
CA ASP A 25 0.16 -9.64 8.85
C ASP A 25 0.19 -9.35 7.35
N ALA A 26 1.21 -9.86 6.65
CA ALA A 26 1.44 -9.57 5.25
C ALA A 26 0.26 -10.04 4.36
N ARG A 27 -0.29 -11.23 4.62
CA ARG A 27 -1.43 -11.75 3.84
C ARG A 27 -2.71 -10.99 4.17
N ALA A 28 -2.88 -10.54 5.41
CA ALA A 28 -4.02 -9.71 5.81
C ALA A 28 -4.05 -8.33 5.11
N ALA A 29 -2.90 -7.82 4.65
CA ALA A 29 -2.83 -6.56 3.91
C ALA A 29 -3.21 -6.69 2.41
N ALA A 30 -3.15 -7.91 1.85
CA ALA A 30 -3.35 -8.14 0.41
C ALA A 30 -4.74 -7.71 -0.12
N PRO A 31 -5.87 -7.96 0.57
CA PRO A 31 -7.19 -7.61 0.04
C PRO A 31 -7.35 -6.11 -0.24
N LEU A 32 -6.89 -5.24 0.66
CA LEU A 32 -6.99 -3.79 0.46
C LEU A 32 -6.13 -3.34 -0.74
N ASN A 33 -4.96 -3.95 -0.93
CA ASN A 33 -4.11 -3.67 -2.09
C ASN A 33 -4.80 -4.03 -3.41
N PHE A 34 -5.56 -5.13 -3.46
CA PHE A 34 -6.37 -5.46 -4.63
C PHE A 34 -7.52 -4.49 -4.86
N PHE A 35 -8.25 -4.11 -3.80
CA PHE A 35 -9.36 -3.17 -3.94
C PHE A 35 -8.90 -1.79 -4.41
N VAL A 36 -7.86 -1.24 -3.78
CA VAL A 36 -7.33 0.06 -4.15
C VAL A 36 -6.63 0.01 -5.49
N GLY A 37 -5.85 -1.04 -5.76
CA GLY A 37 -5.22 -1.27 -7.06
C GLY A 37 -6.23 -1.38 -8.20
N GLY A 38 -7.31 -2.14 -8.02
CA GLY A 38 -8.39 -2.27 -8.99
C GLY A 38 -9.11 -0.94 -9.23
N LEU A 39 -9.49 -0.23 -8.16
CA LEU A 39 -10.08 1.11 -8.25
C LEU A 39 -9.17 2.08 -9.02
N GLN A 40 -7.87 2.05 -8.75
CA GLN A 40 -6.86 2.93 -9.33
C GLN A 40 -6.37 2.49 -10.72
N VAL A 41 -6.81 1.34 -11.23
CA VAL A 41 -6.69 1.00 -12.66
C VAL A 41 -7.96 1.38 -13.40
N ILE A 42 -9.13 1.02 -12.86
CA ILE A 42 -10.42 1.28 -13.51
C ILE A 42 -10.66 2.78 -13.68
N THR A 43 -10.42 3.57 -12.64
CA THR A 43 -10.68 5.02 -12.66
C THR A 43 -9.89 5.75 -13.75
N PRO A 44 -8.55 5.67 -13.82
CA PRO A 44 -7.82 6.35 -14.87
C PRO A 44 -8.03 5.73 -16.26
N THR A 45 -8.31 4.43 -16.38
CA THR A 45 -8.71 3.83 -17.68
C THR A 45 -9.95 4.53 -18.22
N TYR A 46 -10.98 4.71 -17.38
CA TYR A 46 -12.20 5.41 -17.77
C TYR A 46 -11.90 6.87 -18.15
N LEU A 47 -11.11 7.58 -17.34
CA LEU A 47 -10.73 8.97 -17.61
C LEU A 47 -9.99 9.11 -18.95
N ILE A 48 -9.05 8.22 -19.26
CA ILE A 48 -8.30 8.25 -20.53
C ILE A 48 -9.21 7.98 -21.73
N PHE A 49 -10.09 6.98 -21.66
CA PHE A 49 -11.02 6.67 -22.75
C PHE A 49 -12.06 7.76 -23.00
N THR A 50 -12.42 8.49 -21.95
CA THR A 50 -13.42 9.58 -22.01
C THR A 50 -12.79 10.96 -22.16
N ALA A 51 -11.46 11.08 -22.17
CA ALA A 51 -10.75 12.36 -22.26
C ALA A 51 -11.01 13.09 -23.60
N GLY A 52 -11.50 12.39 -24.63
CA GLY A 52 -11.75 13.00 -25.94
C GLY A 52 -10.48 13.59 -26.60
N GLY A 53 -9.30 13.09 -26.21
CA GLY A 53 -8.01 13.61 -26.67
C GLY A 53 -7.43 14.75 -25.83
N ASP A 54 -8.07 15.15 -24.72
CA ASP A 54 -7.52 16.16 -23.82
C ASP A 54 -6.23 15.67 -23.14
N ALA A 55 -5.12 16.32 -23.48
CA ALA A 55 -3.78 15.94 -23.03
C ALA A 55 -3.61 16.12 -21.51
N ASP A 56 -4.23 17.16 -20.91
CA ASP A 56 -4.09 17.43 -19.48
C ASP A 56 -4.86 16.40 -18.64
N THR A 57 -6.06 15.99 -19.07
CA THR A 57 -6.80 14.88 -18.45
C THR A 57 -6.03 13.55 -18.55
N ILE A 58 -5.45 13.25 -19.71
CA ILE A 58 -4.65 12.03 -19.90
C ILE A 58 -3.40 12.05 -19.01
N LEU A 59 -2.72 13.20 -18.94
CA LEU A 59 -1.56 13.40 -18.08
C LEU A 59 -1.91 13.18 -16.61
N ALA A 60 -2.99 13.79 -16.12
CA ALA A 60 -3.46 13.60 -14.74
C ALA A 60 -3.80 12.13 -14.45
N ALA A 61 -4.49 11.44 -15.36
CA ALA A 61 -4.85 10.04 -15.23
C ALA A 61 -3.64 9.09 -15.23
N SER A 62 -2.56 9.44 -15.94
CA SER A 62 -1.35 8.62 -16.01
C SER A 62 -0.67 8.44 -14.64
N GLY A 63 -0.71 9.45 -13.77
CA GLY A 63 -0.17 9.38 -12.42
C GLY A 63 -0.92 8.38 -11.52
N LEU A 64 -2.26 8.32 -11.64
CA LEU A 64 -3.08 7.34 -10.90
C LEU A 64 -2.75 5.90 -11.30
N TYR A 65 -2.45 5.70 -12.59
CA TYR A 65 -2.13 4.39 -13.16
C TYR A 65 -0.87 3.77 -12.53
N LEU A 66 0.15 4.59 -12.26
CA LEU A 66 1.38 4.14 -11.58
C LEU A 66 1.08 3.54 -10.22
N PHE A 67 0.23 4.20 -9.42
CA PHE A 67 -0.15 3.72 -8.10
C PHE A 67 -1.05 2.49 -8.16
N GLY A 68 -1.99 2.45 -9.11
CA GLY A 68 -2.87 1.28 -9.30
C GLY A 68 -2.09 0.00 -9.53
N PHE A 69 -1.13 0.02 -10.46
CA PHE A 69 -0.26 -1.13 -10.68
C PHE A 69 0.64 -1.43 -9.49
N THR A 70 1.09 -0.41 -8.75
CA THR A 70 1.91 -0.65 -7.56
C THR A 70 1.16 -1.47 -6.51
N TYR A 71 -0.09 -1.12 -6.21
CA TYR A 71 -0.89 -1.85 -5.22
C TYR A 71 -1.30 -3.24 -5.71
N LEU A 72 -1.67 -3.39 -6.98
CA LEU A 72 -1.92 -4.72 -7.53
C LEU A 72 -0.68 -5.62 -7.42
N TYR A 73 0.51 -5.09 -7.73
CA TYR A 73 1.76 -5.82 -7.61
C TYR A 73 2.04 -6.21 -6.15
N VAL A 74 1.86 -5.30 -5.19
CA VAL A 74 1.93 -5.62 -3.76
C VAL A 74 0.98 -6.77 -3.41
N GLY A 75 -0.29 -6.69 -3.83
CA GLY A 75 -1.30 -7.73 -3.57
C GLY A 75 -0.88 -9.10 -4.10
N PHE A 76 -0.38 -9.16 -5.34
CA PHE A 76 0.13 -10.41 -5.93
C PHE A 76 1.33 -10.97 -5.18
N ASN A 77 2.28 -10.12 -4.78
CA ASN A 77 3.46 -10.56 -4.03
C ASN A 77 3.07 -11.14 -2.67
N LEU A 78 2.15 -10.49 -1.95
CA LEU A 78 1.70 -10.92 -0.62
C LEU A 78 0.95 -12.26 -0.65
N LEU A 79 0.05 -12.46 -1.63
CA LEU A 79 -0.68 -13.74 -1.76
C LEU A 79 0.20 -14.87 -2.28
N GLY A 80 1.04 -14.58 -3.28
CA GLY A 80 1.90 -15.58 -3.92
C GLY A 80 3.20 -15.88 -3.16
N GLY A 81 3.52 -15.12 -2.11
CA GLY A 81 4.82 -15.20 -1.44
C GLY A 81 5.99 -14.88 -2.39
N LEU A 82 5.76 -13.99 -3.37
CA LEU A 82 6.73 -13.69 -4.41
C LEU A 82 7.83 -12.76 -3.89
N ASP A 83 9.00 -12.84 -4.53
CA ASP A 83 10.11 -11.96 -4.22
C ASP A 83 9.80 -10.50 -4.59
N GLY A 84 10.08 -9.58 -3.66
CA GLY A 84 9.78 -8.15 -3.80
C GLY A 84 10.71 -7.37 -4.73
N THR A 85 11.77 -7.97 -5.31
CA THR A 85 12.79 -7.22 -6.06
C THR A 85 12.21 -6.50 -7.28
N GLY A 86 11.29 -7.15 -8.01
CA GLY A 86 10.64 -6.54 -9.17
C GLY A 86 9.80 -5.32 -8.80
N LEU A 87 9.05 -5.39 -7.69
CA LEU A 87 8.31 -4.26 -7.12
C LEU A 87 9.25 -3.14 -6.68
N GLY A 88 10.41 -3.49 -6.11
CA GLY A 88 11.45 -2.52 -5.74
C GLY A 88 11.96 -1.71 -6.94
N TRP A 89 12.28 -2.36 -8.05
CA TRP A 89 12.71 -1.66 -9.27
C TRP A 89 11.58 -0.85 -9.93
N PHE A 90 10.35 -1.35 -9.89
CA PHE A 90 9.19 -0.57 -10.30
C PHE A 90 9.03 0.69 -9.43
N SER A 91 9.27 0.59 -8.12
CA SER A 91 9.24 1.75 -7.21
C SER A 91 10.30 2.80 -7.57
N ALA A 92 11.48 2.40 -8.06
CA ALA A 92 12.49 3.36 -8.55
C ALA A 92 11.98 4.14 -9.77
N PHE A 93 11.31 3.47 -10.69
CA PHE A 93 10.68 4.11 -11.85
C PHE A 93 9.58 5.10 -11.41
N VAL A 94 8.70 4.67 -10.50
CA VAL A 94 7.64 5.54 -9.93
C VAL A 94 8.26 6.76 -9.24
N ALA A 95 9.36 6.60 -8.50
CA ALA A 95 10.06 7.72 -7.87
C ALA A 95 10.59 8.74 -8.89
N ALA A 96 11.15 8.28 -10.02
CA ALA A 96 11.59 9.17 -11.10
C ALA A 96 10.42 9.91 -11.75
N CYS A 97 9.31 9.22 -12.04
CA CYS A 97 8.10 9.86 -12.56
C CYS A 97 7.54 10.89 -11.57
N ALA A 98 7.55 10.60 -10.27
CA ALA A 98 7.09 11.50 -9.23
C ALA A 98 7.86 12.84 -9.21
N LEU A 99 9.17 12.82 -9.47
CA LEU A 99 9.96 14.06 -9.61
C LEU A 99 9.50 14.89 -10.81
N VAL A 100 9.15 14.25 -11.93
CA VAL A 100 8.60 14.94 -13.11
C VAL A 100 7.24 15.55 -12.80
N PHE A 101 6.34 14.79 -12.17
CA PHE A 101 5.03 15.31 -11.76
C PHE A 101 5.14 16.46 -10.75
N ALA A 102 6.11 16.42 -9.83
CA ALA A 102 6.38 17.53 -8.95
C ALA A 102 6.74 18.81 -9.73
N GLY A 103 7.67 18.70 -10.69
CA GLY A 103 8.05 19.82 -11.55
C GLY A 103 6.89 20.39 -12.36
N LEU A 104 6.00 19.52 -12.87
CA LEU A 104 4.79 19.94 -13.59
C LEU A 104 3.81 20.69 -12.68
N ASN A 105 3.65 20.25 -11.43
CA ASN A 105 2.77 20.93 -10.48
C ASN A 105 3.28 22.31 -10.09
N PHE A 106 4.60 22.46 -9.91
CA PHE A 106 5.20 23.77 -9.62
C PHE A 106 5.26 24.71 -10.82
N GLY A 107 5.43 24.19 -12.04
CA GLY A 107 5.74 25.01 -13.21
C GLY A 107 4.62 25.17 -14.24
N ARG A 108 3.63 24.27 -14.26
CA ARG A 108 2.55 24.28 -15.27
C ARG A 108 1.15 24.32 -14.63
N LEU A 109 0.94 23.61 -13.53
CA LEU A 109 -0.40 23.42 -12.97
C LEU A 109 -0.73 24.39 -11.82
N ASP A 110 0.24 25.22 -11.40
CA ASP A 110 0.12 26.18 -10.29
C ASP A 110 -0.45 25.57 -9.00
N ASP A 111 -0.12 24.30 -8.72
CA ASP A 111 -0.52 23.58 -7.50
C ASP A 111 0.74 23.23 -6.67
N PRO A 112 1.27 24.17 -5.87
CA PRO A 112 2.47 23.93 -5.07
C PRO A 112 2.25 22.83 -4.02
N ALA A 113 1.01 22.62 -3.56
CA ALA A 113 0.71 21.58 -2.58
C ALA A 113 0.89 20.19 -3.18
N PHE A 114 0.32 19.93 -4.37
CA PHE A 114 0.56 18.67 -5.07
C PHE A 114 2.01 18.52 -5.53
N GLY A 115 2.69 19.62 -5.85
CA GLY A 115 4.14 19.61 -6.10
C GLY A 115 4.92 19.00 -4.92
N VAL A 116 4.62 19.44 -3.70
CA VAL A 116 5.24 18.89 -2.48
C VAL A 116 4.78 17.45 -2.19
N ILE A 117 3.52 17.12 -2.43
CA ILE A 117 3.02 15.73 -2.31
C ILE A 117 3.80 14.79 -3.23
N TRP A 118 4.02 15.18 -4.49
CA TRP A 118 4.79 14.38 -5.43
C TRP A 118 6.25 14.22 -5.01
N LEU A 119 6.88 15.26 -4.44
CA LEU A 119 8.22 15.12 -3.85
C LEU A 119 8.23 14.16 -2.66
N TYR A 120 7.23 14.22 -1.79
CA TYR A 120 7.09 13.27 -0.67
C TYR A 120 6.96 11.85 -1.21
N TRP A 121 6.09 11.63 -2.19
CA TRP A 121 5.92 10.31 -2.81
C TRP A 121 7.18 9.83 -3.53
N ALA A 122 7.95 10.72 -4.18
CA ALA A 122 9.24 10.37 -4.76
C ALA A 122 10.20 9.80 -3.69
N VAL A 123 10.27 10.43 -2.52
CA VAL A 123 11.04 9.93 -1.38
C VAL A 123 10.51 8.59 -0.90
N LEU A 124 9.21 8.44 -0.71
CA LEU A 124 8.59 7.20 -0.24
C LEU A 124 8.87 6.03 -1.21
N TRP A 125 8.69 6.24 -2.51
CA TRP A 125 8.95 5.19 -3.52
C TRP A 125 10.44 4.87 -3.65
N ALA A 126 11.33 5.85 -3.48
CA ALA A 126 12.76 5.59 -3.37
C ALA A 126 13.10 4.73 -2.14
N LEU A 127 12.41 4.92 -1.01
CA LEU A 127 12.59 4.06 0.17
C LEU A 127 12.10 2.63 -0.10
N PHE A 128 10.97 2.44 -0.79
CA PHE A 128 10.54 1.11 -1.22
C PHE A 128 11.55 0.45 -2.18
N TRP A 129 12.17 1.20 -3.07
CA TRP A 129 13.27 0.69 -3.91
C TRP A 129 14.47 0.25 -3.07
N VAL A 130 14.88 1.05 -2.09
CA VAL A 130 15.99 0.72 -1.19
C VAL A 130 15.71 -0.56 -0.39
N VAL A 131 14.51 -0.69 0.18
CA VAL A 131 14.13 -1.86 0.97
C VAL A 131 13.95 -3.10 0.09
N LEU A 132 13.16 -3.01 -0.98
CA LEU A 132 12.73 -4.17 -1.76
C LEU A 132 13.67 -4.51 -2.91
N GLY A 133 14.16 -3.50 -3.62
CA GLY A 133 15.01 -3.63 -4.81
C GLY A 133 16.48 -3.82 -4.46
N LEU A 134 17.01 -2.99 -3.55
CA LEU A 134 18.39 -3.09 -3.06
C LEU A 134 18.55 -4.02 -1.84
N LYS A 135 17.44 -4.59 -1.33
CA LYS A 135 17.42 -5.51 -0.18
C LYS A 135 18.05 -4.93 1.08
N ARG A 136 17.90 -3.62 1.31
CA ARG A 136 18.40 -2.92 2.49
C ARG A 136 17.34 -2.90 3.59
N GLU A 137 17.14 -4.06 4.22
CA GLU A 137 16.09 -4.29 5.22
C GLU A 137 16.22 -3.42 6.48
N GLU A 138 17.39 -2.85 6.74
CA GLU A 138 17.62 -1.92 7.86
C GLU A 138 16.78 -0.62 7.76
N TRP A 139 16.13 -0.39 6.61
CA TRP A 139 15.25 0.73 6.34
C TRP A 139 13.76 0.40 6.44
N THR A 140 13.40 -0.85 6.72
CA THR A 140 12.00 -1.32 6.68
C THR A 140 11.10 -0.53 7.66
N ARG A 141 11.51 -0.41 8.92
CA ARG A 141 10.74 0.35 9.94
C ARG A 141 10.55 1.80 9.56
N PHE A 142 11.63 2.44 9.12
CA PHE A 142 11.59 3.83 8.69
C PHE A 142 10.63 4.01 7.50
N THR A 143 10.73 3.15 6.50
CA THR A 143 9.83 3.14 5.33
C THR A 143 8.38 2.95 5.75
N GLY A 144 8.12 2.03 6.68
CA GLY A 144 6.79 1.81 7.25
C GLY A 144 6.21 3.05 7.92
N LEU A 145 6.99 3.75 8.76
CA LEU A 145 6.56 5.01 9.36
C LEU A 145 6.26 6.07 8.29
N VAL A 146 7.18 6.27 7.35
CA VAL A 146 7.02 7.28 6.28
C VAL A 146 5.77 6.97 5.45
N ALA A 147 5.47 5.70 5.17
CA ALA A 147 4.25 5.28 4.48
C ALA A 147 2.98 5.61 5.28
N VAL A 148 2.95 5.38 6.59
CA VAL A 148 1.81 5.75 7.45
C VAL A 148 1.61 7.27 7.46
N VAL A 149 2.67 8.04 7.68
CA VAL A 149 2.61 9.50 7.71
C VAL A 149 2.17 10.05 6.35
N ALA A 150 2.74 9.53 5.26
CA ALA A 150 2.32 9.89 3.91
C ALA A 150 0.84 9.57 3.68
N GLY A 151 0.38 8.37 4.06
CA GLY A 151 -1.01 7.97 3.89
C GLY A 151 -2.00 8.91 4.57
N VAL A 152 -1.66 9.43 5.75
CA VAL A 152 -2.48 10.44 6.44
C VAL A 152 -2.38 11.80 5.76
N PHE A 153 -1.18 12.38 5.71
CA PHE A 153 -1.02 13.81 5.41
C PHE A 153 -0.94 14.12 3.92
N THR A 154 -0.48 13.20 3.09
CA THR A 154 -0.34 13.42 1.64
C THR A 154 -1.50 12.83 0.83
N ALA A 155 -2.36 12.02 1.46
CA ALA A 155 -3.46 11.36 0.78
C ALA A 155 -4.81 11.57 1.49
N ALA A 156 -5.00 11.04 2.71
CA ALA A 156 -6.31 11.13 3.37
C ALA A 156 -6.76 12.57 3.65
N VAL A 157 -5.89 13.42 4.22
CA VAL A 157 -6.22 14.84 4.49
C VAL A 157 -6.46 15.62 3.18
N PRO A 158 -5.56 15.61 2.18
CA PRO A 158 -5.81 16.25 0.89
C PRO A 158 -7.07 15.74 0.19
N ALA A 159 -7.38 14.45 0.28
CA ALA A 159 -8.60 13.90 -0.29
C ALA A 159 -9.85 14.53 0.31
N PHE A 160 -9.91 14.72 1.64
CA PHE A 160 -11.04 15.42 2.27
C PHE A 160 -11.12 16.89 1.87
N LEU A 161 -9.99 17.59 1.78
CA LEU A 161 -9.96 18.99 1.32
C LEU A 161 -10.46 19.12 -0.13
N LEU A 162 -10.07 18.19 -1.01
CA LEU A 162 -10.54 18.12 -2.39
C LEU A 162 -12.04 17.77 -2.47
N LEU A 163 -12.51 16.82 -1.67
CA LEU A 163 -13.91 16.40 -1.65
C LEU A 163 -14.85 17.47 -1.09
N THR A 164 -14.34 18.33 -0.21
CA THR A 164 -15.11 19.46 0.37
C THR A 164 -14.95 20.75 -0.42
N GLY A 165 -14.13 20.75 -1.48
CA GLY A 165 -13.97 21.88 -2.40
C GLY A 165 -13.10 23.02 -1.87
N VAL A 166 -12.41 22.85 -0.74
CA VAL A 166 -11.60 23.90 -0.10
C VAL A 166 -10.11 23.82 -0.44
N TRP A 167 -9.66 22.79 -1.17
CA TRP A 167 -8.24 22.59 -1.50
C TRP A 167 -7.58 23.82 -2.12
N GLY A 168 -8.25 24.46 -3.09
CA GLY A 168 -7.72 25.61 -3.82
C GLY A 168 -7.47 26.85 -2.94
N ASP A 169 -8.16 26.96 -1.81
CA ASP A 169 -8.03 28.10 -0.90
C ASP A 169 -6.76 28.03 -0.04
N TYR A 170 -6.13 26.84 0.06
CA TYR A 170 -5.02 26.56 0.99
C TYR A 170 -3.79 25.96 0.31
N LEU A 171 -3.56 26.22 -0.98
CA LEU A 171 -2.47 25.59 -1.73
C LEU A 171 -1.08 25.91 -1.13
N THR A 172 -0.84 27.17 -0.76
CA THR A 172 0.48 27.58 -0.23
C THR A 172 0.69 27.05 1.19
N GLU A 173 -0.32 27.18 2.03
CA GLU A 173 -0.34 26.71 3.42
C GLU A 173 -0.14 25.20 3.47
N SER A 174 -0.89 24.46 2.64
CA SER A 174 -0.77 23.01 2.51
C SER A 174 0.62 22.62 2.05
N ALA A 175 1.19 23.30 1.04
CA ALA A 175 2.55 23.04 0.58
C ALA A 175 3.59 23.19 1.71
N ILE A 176 3.51 24.28 2.49
CA ILE A 176 4.42 24.54 3.61
C ILE A 176 4.28 23.46 4.69
N VAL A 177 3.04 23.17 5.11
CA VAL A 177 2.77 22.15 6.15
C VAL A 177 3.29 20.78 5.71
N LEU A 178 3.01 20.39 4.46
CA LEU A 178 3.46 19.11 3.91
C LEU A 178 4.97 19.02 3.79
N ALA A 179 5.64 20.12 3.44
CA ALA A 179 7.11 20.18 3.37
C ALA A 179 7.72 20.01 4.78
N VAL A 180 7.15 20.68 5.79
CA VAL A 180 7.58 20.53 7.18
C VAL A 180 7.39 19.09 7.67
N ILE A 181 6.24 18.48 7.38
CA ILE A 181 5.97 17.08 7.75
C ILE A 181 6.97 16.14 7.05
N CYS A 182 7.25 16.36 5.76
CA CYS A 182 8.24 15.58 5.01
C CYS A 182 9.62 15.66 5.67
N LEU A 183 10.11 16.87 5.94
CA LEU A 183 11.41 17.09 6.56
C LEU A 183 11.46 16.52 7.99
N ALA A 184 10.39 16.66 8.76
CA ALA A 184 10.28 16.10 10.10
C ALA A 184 10.32 14.56 10.07
N SER A 185 9.60 13.93 9.13
CA SER A 185 9.66 12.49 8.90
C SER A 185 11.09 12.05 8.56
N LEU A 186 11.76 12.75 7.65
CA LEU A 186 13.14 12.44 7.26
C LEU A 186 14.14 12.59 8.41
N ALA A 187 13.95 13.55 9.30
CA ALA A 187 14.79 13.74 10.48
C ALA A 187 14.71 12.56 11.48
N LEU A 188 13.69 11.69 11.38
CA LEU A 188 13.56 10.48 12.19
C LEU A 188 14.36 9.29 11.63
N ALA A 189 14.87 9.37 10.39
CA ALA A 189 15.64 8.30 9.75
C ALA A 189 16.77 7.73 10.63
N PRO A 190 17.69 8.52 11.21
CA PRO A 190 18.79 7.96 12.01
C PRO A 190 18.33 7.21 13.27
N ARG A 191 17.13 7.51 13.79
CA ARG A 191 16.59 6.83 14.98
C ARG A 191 15.91 5.50 14.66
N LEU A 192 15.40 5.37 13.44
CA LEU A 192 14.59 4.22 13.00
C LEU A 192 15.35 3.29 12.04
N ARG A 193 16.56 3.68 11.64
CA ARG A 193 17.53 2.78 11.02
C ARG A 193 18.04 1.79 12.07
N GLY A 194 17.79 0.52 11.84
CA GLY A 194 18.28 -0.53 12.72
C GLY A 194 17.97 -1.90 12.12
N PRO A 195 18.77 -2.94 12.45
CA PRO A 195 18.44 -4.30 12.07
C PRO A 195 17.13 -4.69 12.77
N GLU A 196 16.10 -5.07 12.02
CA GLU A 196 14.96 -5.79 12.58
C GLU A 196 15.20 -7.29 12.38
N PRO A 197 14.94 -8.15 13.41
CA PRO A 197 15.06 -9.59 13.25
C PRO A 197 14.12 -10.00 12.12
N ALA A 198 14.64 -10.77 11.17
CA ALA A 198 13.86 -11.39 10.11
C ALA A 198 12.53 -11.84 10.70
N ALA A 199 11.42 -11.26 10.22
CA ALA A 199 10.10 -11.74 10.56
C ALA A 199 10.09 -13.20 10.10
N THR A 200 10.31 -14.11 11.05
CA THR A 200 10.22 -15.54 10.84
C THR A 200 8.92 -15.74 10.10
N GLN A 201 9.02 -16.22 8.87
CA GLN A 201 7.93 -16.90 8.19
C GLN A 201 7.60 -18.12 9.05
N ALA A 202 6.98 -17.90 10.21
CA ALA A 202 6.32 -18.96 10.94
C ALA A 202 5.17 -19.33 10.01
N PRO A 203 5.09 -20.59 9.55
CA PRO A 203 3.88 -21.07 8.89
C PRO A 203 2.72 -20.69 9.81
N ALA A 204 1.67 -20.10 9.22
CA ALA A 204 0.41 -19.90 9.93
C ALA A 204 0.13 -21.19 10.74
N PRO A 205 -0.26 -21.09 12.02
CA PRO A 205 -0.64 -22.29 12.75
C PRO A 205 -1.67 -22.97 11.87
N GLU A 206 -1.33 -24.16 11.36
CA GLU A 206 -2.29 -25.05 10.72
C GLU A 206 -3.50 -25.01 11.63
N LEU A 207 -4.61 -24.52 11.08
CA LEU A 207 -5.90 -24.65 11.71
C LEU A 207 -5.94 -26.11 12.13
N ARG A 208 -5.86 -26.41 13.43
CA ARG A 208 -6.01 -27.77 13.92
C ARG A 208 -7.36 -28.22 13.38
N THR A 209 -7.33 -28.97 12.30
CA THR A 209 -8.37 -29.94 12.02
C THR A 209 -8.24 -30.91 13.17
N ASP A 210 -9.04 -30.66 14.21
CA ASP A 210 -9.29 -31.62 15.25
C ASP A 210 -9.90 -32.86 14.60
N ASP A 211 -9.04 -33.76 14.12
CA ASP A 211 -9.41 -35.12 13.80
C ASP A 211 -9.67 -35.83 15.13
N ALA A 212 -10.95 -35.94 15.48
CA ALA A 212 -11.52 -37.13 16.13
C ALA A 212 -13.04 -36.97 16.30
N SER A 213 -13.81 -37.26 15.25
CA SER A 213 -15.12 -37.86 15.47
C SER A 213 -14.90 -39.23 16.15
N PRO A 214 -15.49 -39.52 17.32
CA PRO A 214 -15.37 -40.86 17.86
C PRO A 214 -16.15 -41.80 16.94
N SER A 215 -15.43 -42.74 16.33
CA SER A 215 -16.02 -43.84 15.57
C SER A 215 -16.99 -44.59 16.48
N ALA A 216 -18.29 -44.39 16.28
CA ALA A 216 -19.30 -45.28 16.82
C ALA A 216 -19.18 -46.62 16.06
N ARG A 217 -18.32 -47.52 16.54
CA ARG A 217 -18.42 -48.94 16.22
C ARG A 217 -19.73 -49.42 16.82
N VAL A 218 -20.72 -49.62 15.95
CA VAL A 218 -21.89 -50.42 16.27
C VAL A 218 -21.41 -51.87 16.31
N ASP A 219 -21.02 -52.33 17.50
CA ASP A 219 -20.80 -53.75 17.76
C ASP A 219 -22.17 -54.46 17.69
N VAL A 220 -22.41 -55.16 16.58
CA VAL A 220 -23.52 -56.10 16.44
C VAL A 220 -23.19 -57.33 17.29
N PRO A 221 -24.01 -57.71 18.29
CA PRO A 221 -23.74 -58.91 19.07
C PRO A 221 -24.03 -60.15 18.22
N ALA A 222 -22.97 -60.89 17.88
CA ALA A 222 -23.08 -62.25 17.36
C ALA A 222 -23.61 -63.17 18.48
N ALA A 223 -24.77 -63.80 18.24
CA ALA A 223 -25.35 -64.80 19.12
C ALA A 223 -24.37 -65.96 19.35
N ARG A 224 -24.11 -66.31 20.61
CA ARG A 224 -23.50 -67.59 20.97
C ARG A 224 -24.56 -68.55 21.51
N PRO A 225 -24.57 -69.81 21.07
CA PRO A 225 -25.43 -70.86 21.61
C PRO A 225 -24.82 -71.46 22.89
N GLY A 226 -25.66 -71.84 23.85
CA GLY A 226 -25.24 -72.74 24.94
C GLY A 226 -26.01 -72.64 26.26
N GLU A 227 -26.95 -73.57 26.45
CA GLU A 227 -27.14 -74.41 27.66
C GLU A 227 -27.34 -73.76 29.04
N ARG A 228 -28.55 -73.94 29.62
CA ARG A 228 -28.86 -74.89 30.72
C ARG A 228 -30.26 -74.64 31.30
N ARG A 229 -31.22 -75.53 30.99
CA ARG A 229 -31.96 -76.38 31.94
C ARG A 229 -32.98 -77.22 31.18
#